data_AF-A0A2W0G2E3-F1
#
_entry.id   AF-A0A2W0G2E3-F1
#
_cell.length_a   1.000
_cell.length_b   1.000
_cell.length_c   1.000
_cell.angle_alpha   90.00
_cell.angle_beta   90.00
_cell.angle_gamma   90.00
#
_symmetry.space_group_name_H-M   'P 1'
#
loop_
_entity.id
_entity.type
_entity.pdbx_description
1 polymer ?
#
loop_
_entity_poly.entity_id
_entity_poly.type
_entity_poly.pdbx_seq_one_letter_code
_entity_poly.pdbx_strand_id
1 'polypeptide(L)'
;MNLFFTLVTLALGVFSLVSVVIYLSRRAKYRMNLQDLRLHGKPHRRITQAELDELAKQTASLQRIQGSGGMSYEPISDSVYLISGGTASDGLELQVQSVKHMSIAGIPVEFPFPMESFLADNNQAEVVIAKKFAVVIGLNGHRLTQ
;
A
#
# COMPACT_ATOMS: atom_id res chain seq x y z
N MET A 1 8.13 -4.57 -48.66
CA MET A 1 7.56 -4.88 -47.32
C MET A 1 8.26 -3.96 -46.32
N ASN A 2 7.49 -3.09 -45.69
CA ASN A 2 7.96 -1.74 -45.32
C ASN A 2 8.87 -1.73 -44.08
N LEU A 3 10.16 -1.44 -44.30
CA LEU A 3 11.20 -1.27 -43.27
C LEU A 3 10.78 -0.31 -42.14
N PHE A 4 9.96 0.69 -42.48
CA PHE A 4 9.38 1.63 -41.52
C PHE A 4 8.42 0.94 -40.53
N PHE A 5 7.56 0.04 -41.01
CA PHE A 5 6.62 -0.68 -40.15
C PHE A 5 7.36 -1.66 -39.22
N THR A 6 8.43 -2.32 -39.68
CA THR A 6 9.25 -3.19 -38.81
C THR A 6 9.97 -2.41 -37.71
N LEU A 7 10.51 -1.22 -38.02
CA LEU A 7 11.13 -0.33 -37.03
C LEU A 7 10.14 0.16 -35.97
N VAL A 8 8.94 0.59 -36.37
CA VAL A 8 7.89 1.05 -35.45
C VAL A 8 7.42 -0.08 -34.55
N THR A 9 7.20 -1.28 -35.09
CA THR A 9 6.74 -2.44 -34.31
C THR A 9 7.80 -2.89 -33.30
N LEU A 10 9.08 -2.83 -33.68
CA LEU A 10 10.19 -3.15 -32.79
C LEU A 10 10.31 -2.14 -31.65
N ALA A 11 10.19 -0.84 -31.94
CA ALA A 11 10.23 0.21 -30.93
C ALA A 11 9.08 0.07 -29.91
N LEU A 12 7.85 -0.17 -30.37
CA LEU A 12 6.69 -0.43 -29.51
C LEU A 12 6.86 -1.71 -28.67
N GLY A 13 7.42 -2.77 -29.26
CA GLY A 13 7.71 -4.02 -28.57
C GLY A 13 8.72 -3.85 -27.43
N VAL A 14 9.81 -3.11 -27.67
CA VAL A 14 10.83 -2.81 -26.65
C VAL A 14 10.23 -1.95 -25.54
N PHE A 15 9.45 -0.92 -25.88
CA PHE A 15 8.83 -0.04 -24.88
C PHE A 15 7.83 -0.78 -23.99
N SER A 16 7.06 -1.70 -24.57
CA SER A 16 6.15 -2.59 -23.84
C SER A 16 6.90 -3.51 -22.88
N LEU A 17 7.98 -4.15 -23.35
CA LEU A 17 8.81 -5.02 -22.52
C LEU A 17 9.43 -4.27 -21.33
N VAL A 18 9.97 -3.07 -21.55
CA VAL A 18 10.55 -2.25 -20.47
C VAL A 18 9.48 -1.88 -19.43
N SER A 19 8.29 -1.49 -19.89
CA SER A 19 7.17 -1.17 -19.00
C SER A 19 6.73 -2.37 -18.16
N VAL A 20 6.65 -3.56 -18.76
CA VAL A 20 6.32 -4.81 -18.07
C VAL A 20 7.39 -5.18 -17.04
N VAL A 21 8.67 -5.03 -17.36
CA VAL A 21 9.78 -5.32 -16.42
C VAL A 21 9.77 -4.35 -15.25
N ILE A 22 9.56 -3.05 -15.48
CA ILE A 22 9.44 -2.05 -14.40
C ILE A 22 8.25 -2.37 -13.50
N TYR A 23 7.10 -2.70 -14.09
CA TYR A 23 5.90 -3.06 -13.35
C TYR A 23 6.09 -4.32 -12.49
N LEU A 24 6.67 -5.38 -13.06
CA LEU A 24 6.99 -6.61 -12.33
C LEU A 24 8.02 -6.38 -11.24
N SER A 25 9.05 -5.56 -11.50
CA SER A 25 10.08 -5.21 -10.52
C SER A 25 9.50 -4.43 -9.33
N ARG A 26 8.61 -3.46 -9.57
CA ARG A 26 7.88 -2.76 -8.50
C ARG A 26 7.04 -3.72 -7.67
N ARG A 27 6.28 -4.61 -8.33
CA ARG A 27 5.44 -5.60 -7.65
C ARG A 27 6.25 -6.58 -6.80
N ALA A 28 7.44 -6.95 -7.25
CA ALA A 28 8.38 -7.77 -6.47
C ALA A 28 8.91 -6.99 -5.26
N LYS A 29 9.36 -5.74 -5.42
CA LYS A 29 9.82 -4.89 -4.32
C LYS A 29 8.77 -4.71 -3.22
N TYR A 30 7.51 -4.48 -3.58
CA TYR A 30 6.42 -4.35 -2.60
C TYR A 30 6.25 -5.62 -1.74
N ARG A 31 6.34 -6.81 -2.37
CA ARG A 31 6.25 -8.08 -1.64
C ARG A 31 7.46 -8.32 -0.75
N MET A 32 8.66 -7.97 -1.23
CA MET A 32 9.91 -8.14 -0.49
C MET A 32 9.96 -7.21 0.72
N ASN A 33 9.58 -5.93 0.58
CA ASN A 33 9.55 -4.99 1.72
C ASN A 33 8.49 -5.37 2.77
N LEU A 34 7.33 -5.90 2.37
CA LEU A 34 6.35 -6.44 3.32
C LEU A 34 6.87 -7.67 4.06
N GLN A 35 7.52 -8.60 3.33
CA GLN A 35 8.12 -9.78 3.94
C GLN A 35 9.27 -9.40 4.87
N ASP A 36 10.10 -8.43 4.47
CA ASP A 36 11.19 -7.91 5.28
C ASP A 36 10.68 -7.27 6.56
N LEU A 37 9.63 -6.44 6.49
CA LEU A 37 8.97 -5.90 7.68
C LEU A 37 8.39 -7.01 8.57
N ARG A 38 7.88 -8.09 7.97
CA ARG A 38 7.30 -9.22 8.71
C ARG A 38 8.36 -10.13 9.36
N LEU A 39 9.54 -10.27 8.75
CA LEU A 39 10.61 -11.18 9.18
C LEU A 39 11.67 -10.48 10.03
N HIS A 40 12.01 -9.23 9.68
CA HIS A 40 13.07 -8.44 10.30
C HIS A 40 12.55 -7.21 11.06
N GLY A 41 11.29 -6.83 10.87
CA GLY A 41 10.68 -5.73 11.61
C GLY A 41 10.61 -6.04 13.10
N LYS A 42 11.17 -5.13 13.91
CA LYS A 42 11.01 -5.20 15.36
C LYS A 42 9.62 -4.65 15.70
N PRO A 43 8.72 -5.45 16.30
CA PRO A 43 7.41 -4.95 16.71
C PRO A 43 7.62 -3.86 17.77
N HIS A 44 7.07 -2.68 17.52
CA HIS A 44 7.16 -1.54 18.41
C HIS A 44 6.21 -1.70 19.61
N ARG A 45 5.00 -2.19 19.36
CA ARG A 45 3.95 -2.41 20.36
C ARG A 45 3.01 -3.53 19.90
N ARG A 46 2.12 -3.96 20.78
CA ARG A 46 0.92 -4.72 20.40
C ARG A 46 -0.28 -3.77 20.20
N ILE A 47 -1.15 -4.10 19.26
CA ILE A 47 -2.42 -3.40 19.06
C ILE A 47 -3.35 -3.71 20.24
N THR A 48 -4.10 -2.72 20.70
CA THR A 48 -5.08 -2.91 21.77
C THR A 48 -6.44 -3.32 21.19
N GLN A 49 -7.28 -4.00 21.98
CA GLN A 49 -8.61 -4.39 21.52
C GLN A 49 -9.48 -3.18 21.13
N ALA A 50 -9.34 -2.05 21.83
CA ALA A 50 -10.05 -0.82 21.49
C ALA A 50 -9.68 -0.28 20.09
N GLU A 51 -8.39 -0.30 19.75
CA GLU A 51 -7.91 0.11 18.41
C GLU A 51 -8.35 -0.87 17.32
N LEU A 52 -8.38 -2.17 17.65
CA LEU A 52 -8.89 -3.22 16.75
C LEU A 52 -10.39 -3.04 16.47
N ASP A 53 -11.19 -2.79 17.49
CA ASP A 53 -12.64 -2.56 17.37
C ASP A 53 -12.94 -1.31 16.55
N GLU A 54 -12.17 -0.24 16.76
CA GLU A 54 -12.28 0.99 15.98
C GLU A 54 -11.86 0.78 14.52
N LEU A 55 -10.76 0.06 14.29
CA LEU A 55 -10.33 -0.31 12.96
C LEU A 55 -11.39 -1.15 12.25
N ALA A 56 -12.00 -2.13 12.93
CA ALA A 56 -13.08 -2.94 12.40
C ALA A 56 -14.30 -2.07 12.05
N LYS A 57 -14.66 -1.11 12.92
CA LYS A 57 -15.77 -0.18 12.69
C LYS A 57 -15.53 0.72 11.46
N GLN A 58 -14.33 1.28 11.32
CA GLN A 58 -13.97 2.16 10.21
C GLN A 58 -13.82 1.40 8.89
N THR A 59 -13.25 0.20 8.93
CA THR A 59 -13.06 -0.62 7.71
C THR A 59 -14.31 -1.40 7.30
N ALA A 60 -15.30 -1.56 8.18
CA ALA A 60 -16.57 -2.21 7.83
C ALA A 60 -17.36 -1.46 6.74
N SER A 61 -17.28 -0.13 6.69
CA SER A 61 -17.88 0.66 5.60
C SER A 61 -17.10 0.49 4.30
N LEU A 62 -15.76 0.53 4.38
CA LEU A 62 -14.86 0.34 3.23
C LEU A 62 -15.00 -1.06 2.61
N GLN A 63 -15.13 -2.11 3.43
CA GLN A 63 -15.35 -3.49 2.97
C GLN A 63 -16.69 -3.65 2.23
N ARG A 64 -17.76 -2.94 2.65
CA ARG A 64 -19.04 -2.96 1.94
C ARG A 64 -18.96 -2.26 0.59
N ILE A 65 -18.23 -1.15 0.50
CA ILE A 65 -18.11 -0.35 -0.73
C ILE A 65 -17.20 -1.04 -1.75
N GLN A 66 -16.12 -1.69 -1.31
CA GLN A 66 -15.14 -2.34 -2.20
C GLN A 66 -15.52 -3.78 -2.63
N GLY A 67 -16.71 -4.25 -2.25
CA GLY A 67 -17.40 -5.42 -2.80
C GLY A 67 -16.53 -6.66 -3.08
N SER A 68 -16.47 -7.61 -2.13
CA SER A 68 -16.11 -9.04 -2.33
C SER A 68 -14.72 -9.37 -2.97
N GLY A 69 -13.95 -8.39 -3.45
CA GLY A 69 -12.72 -8.57 -4.24
C GLY A 69 -11.45 -8.95 -3.47
N GLY A 70 -11.54 -9.31 -2.18
CA GLY A 70 -10.44 -9.96 -1.46
C GLY A 70 -9.36 -9.04 -0.85
N MET A 71 -9.73 -7.82 -0.46
CA MET A 71 -8.97 -6.97 0.47
C MET A 71 -9.47 -7.24 1.90
N SER A 72 -8.62 -7.85 2.73
CA SER A 72 -8.92 -8.08 4.15
C SER A 72 -8.11 -7.09 4.97
N TYR A 73 -8.82 -6.23 5.71
CA TYR A 73 -8.24 -5.25 6.62
C TYR A 73 -7.96 -5.85 8.00
N GLU A 74 -8.28 -7.14 8.18
CA GLU A 74 -8.03 -7.86 9.42
C GLU A 74 -6.52 -8.07 9.59
N PRO A 75 -5.93 -7.59 10.70
CA PRO A 75 -4.52 -7.81 10.98
C PRO A 75 -4.20 -9.30 11.07
N ILE A 76 -3.13 -9.75 10.41
CA ILE A 76 -2.66 -11.13 10.53
C ILE A 76 -1.91 -11.39 11.85
N SER A 77 -1.63 -10.33 12.61
CA SER A 77 -0.95 -10.37 13.90
C SER A 77 -1.28 -9.14 14.72
N ASP A 78 -1.23 -9.26 16.04
CA ASP A 78 -1.39 -8.14 16.98
C ASP A 78 -0.16 -7.22 17.04
N SER A 79 0.84 -7.44 16.20
CA SER A 79 2.09 -6.67 16.21
C SER A 79 1.93 -5.37 15.43
N VAL A 80 2.25 -4.27 16.08
CA VAL A 80 2.36 -2.93 15.50
C VAL A 80 3.81 -2.68 15.14
N TYR A 81 4.04 -2.30 13.89
CA TYR A 81 5.35 -1.96 13.36
C TYR A 81 5.42 -0.46 13.14
N LEU A 82 6.58 0.12 13.46
CA LEU A 82 6.86 1.51 13.18
C LEU A 82 7.65 1.59 11.87
N ILE A 83 7.07 2.20 10.84
CA ILE A 83 7.74 2.45 9.57
C ILE A 83 8.01 3.94 9.44
N SER A 84 9.13 4.31 8.83
CA SER A 84 9.46 5.72 8.61
C SER A 84 10.05 5.94 7.22
N GLY A 85 9.58 6.99 6.55
CA GLY A 85 10.08 7.36 5.23
C GLY A 85 9.10 8.20 4.41
N GLY A 86 9.49 8.48 3.17
CA GLY A 86 8.68 9.21 2.21
C GLY A 86 7.46 8.42 1.73
N THR A 87 6.44 9.16 1.33
CA THR A 87 5.23 8.63 0.69
C THR A 87 5.42 8.54 -0.82
N ALA A 88 4.94 7.45 -1.40
CA ALA A 88 4.82 7.32 -2.84
C ALA A 88 3.42 6.80 -3.15
N SER A 89 2.68 7.52 -3.99
CA SER A 89 1.39 7.07 -4.53
C SER A 89 1.60 6.49 -5.92
N ASP A 90 1.35 5.20 -6.06
CA ASP A 90 1.28 4.50 -7.34
C ASP A 90 -0.21 4.26 -7.64
N GLY A 91 -0.80 5.12 -8.46
CA GLY A 91 -2.20 5.00 -8.91
C GLY A 91 -2.29 5.07 -10.42
N LEU A 92 -3.13 4.23 -11.01
CA LEU A 92 -3.59 4.42 -12.38
C LEU A 92 -4.83 5.31 -12.31
N GLU A 93 -4.71 6.56 -12.74
CA GLU A 93 -5.87 7.41 -13.01
C GLU A 93 -6.58 6.86 -14.25
N LEU A 94 -7.55 5.99 -14.03
CA LEU A 94 -8.55 5.64 -15.04
C LEU A 94 -9.73 6.59 -14.81
N GLN A 95 -10.18 7.25 -15.88
CA GLN A 95 -11.23 8.31 -15.88
C GLN A 95 -12.55 7.94 -15.16
N VAL A 96 -12.75 6.68 -14.81
CA VAL A 96 -13.98 6.16 -14.19
C VAL A 96 -13.74 5.60 -12.77
N GLN A 97 -12.51 5.25 -12.40
CA GLN A 97 -12.13 4.74 -11.07
C GLN A 97 -10.65 5.05 -10.77
N SER A 98 -10.40 5.93 -9.80
CA SER A 98 -9.05 6.17 -9.27
C SER A 98 -8.71 5.11 -8.22
N VAL A 99 -7.99 4.07 -8.64
CA VAL A 99 -7.38 3.13 -7.69
C VAL A 99 -6.00 3.69 -7.32
N LYS A 100 -5.95 4.51 -6.27
CA LYS A 100 -4.72 5.09 -5.73
C LYS A 100 -4.15 4.12 -4.71
N HIS A 101 -3.05 3.42 -5.04
CA HIS A 101 -2.30 2.67 -4.05
C HIS A 101 -1.22 3.56 -3.45
N MET A 102 -1.15 3.61 -2.13
CA MET A 102 -0.15 4.39 -1.42
C MET A 102 0.90 3.47 -0.81
N SER A 103 2.12 3.97 -0.70
CA SER A 103 3.22 3.28 -0.03
C SER A 103 4.02 4.25 0.83
N ILE A 104 4.52 3.76 1.95
CA ILE A 104 5.45 4.48 2.84
C ILE A 104 6.71 3.64 2.91
N ALA A 105 7.87 4.24 2.62
CA ALA A 105 9.14 3.51 2.54
C ALA A 105 9.10 2.25 1.63
N GLY A 106 8.31 2.31 0.55
CA GLY A 106 8.13 1.18 -0.38
C GLY A 106 7.30 0.02 0.18
N ILE A 107 6.62 0.21 1.32
CA ILE A 107 5.66 -0.73 1.88
C ILE A 107 4.26 -0.26 1.48
N PRO A 108 3.46 -1.10 0.80
CA PRO A 108 2.09 -0.74 0.43
C PRO A 108 1.24 -0.58 1.69
N VAL A 109 0.63 0.59 1.83
CA VAL A 109 -0.18 0.97 2.98
C VAL A 109 -1.59 1.36 2.57
N GLU A 110 -2.56 1.03 3.43
CA GLU A 110 -3.96 1.46 3.29
C GLU A 110 -4.37 2.28 4.50
N PHE A 111 -5.16 3.32 4.26
CA PHE A 111 -5.61 4.25 5.28
C PHE A 111 -7.09 3.99 5.61
N PRO A 112 -7.41 3.57 6.84
CA PRO A 112 -8.79 3.27 7.23
C PRO A 112 -9.68 4.52 7.38
N PHE A 113 -9.07 5.70 7.52
CA PHE A 113 -9.74 7.00 7.59
C PHE A 113 -8.93 8.02 6.77
N PRO A 114 -9.42 9.25 6.54
CA PRO A 114 -8.73 10.23 5.69
C PRO A 114 -7.49 10.80 6.38
N MET A 115 -6.48 9.95 6.59
CA MET A 115 -5.17 10.29 7.12
C MET A 115 -4.28 10.99 6.08
N GLU A 116 -4.71 11.02 4.81
CA GLU A 116 -3.93 11.61 3.71
C GLU A 116 -3.59 13.09 3.97
N SER A 117 -4.40 13.79 4.76
CA SER A 117 -4.17 15.17 5.19
C SER A 117 -3.01 15.35 6.16
N PHE A 118 -2.55 14.29 6.83
CA PHE A 118 -1.46 14.33 7.80
C PHE A 118 -0.12 13.85 7.22
N LEU A 119 -0.04 13.63 5.91
CA LEU A 119 1.19 13.23 5.24
C LEU A 119 2.17 14.42 5.15
N ALA A 120 3.43 14.14 5.48
CA ALA A 120 4.58 15.04 5.36
C ALA A 120 5.63 14.45 4.40
N ASP A 121 6.72 15.17 4.14
CA ASP A 121 7.83 14.66 3.30
C ASP A 121 8.53 13.44 3.93
N ASN A 122 8.57 13.39 5.26
CA ASN A 122 9.07 12.26 6.03
C ASN A 122 8.02 11.86 7.07
N ASN A 123 7.44 10.67 6.91
CA ASN A 123 6.37 10.19 7.77
C ASN A 123 6.86 9.12 8.72
N GLN A 124 6.31 9.11 9.92
CA GLN A 124 6.40 8.00 10.85
C GLN A 124 5.00 7.38 11.00
N ALA A 125 4.83 6.16 10.50
CA ALA A 125 3.55 5.48 10.52
C ALA A 125 3.61 4.24 11.42
N GLU A 126 2.62 4.11 12.29
CA GLU A 126 2.32 2.89 13.03
C GLU A 126 1.40 2.04 12.15
N VAL A 127 1.86 0.85 11.80
CA VAL A 127 1.15 -0.03 10.88
C VAL A 127 0.97 -1.42 11.46
N VAL A 128 -0.17 -2.02 11.16
CA VAL A 128 -0.42 -3.45 11.38
C VAL A 128 -0.40 -4.18 10.05
N ILE A 129 0.22 -5.36 10.03
CA ILE A 129 0.30 -6.13 8.79
C ILE A 129 -1.03 -6.85 8.59
N ALA A 130 -1.64 -6.65 7.43
CA ALA A 130 -2.79 -7.41 6.95
C ALA A 130 -2.35 -8.36 5.82
N LYS A 131 -3.30 -9.05 5.20
CA LYS A 131 -2.99 -10.17 4.27
C LYS A 131 -2.15 -9.77 3.06
N LYS A 132 -2.36 -8.57 2.50
CA LYS A 132 -1.71 -8.11 1.25
C LYS A 132 -1.04 -6.73 1.35
N PHE A 133 -1.27 -6.01 2.43
CA PHE A 133 -0.83 -4.63 2.66
C PHE A 133 -0.70 -4.38 4.16
N ALA A 134 -0.12 -3.25 4.54
CA ALA A 134 -0.10 -2.79 5.91
C ALA A 134 -1.22 -1.76 6.13
N VAL A 135 -1.98 -1.89 7.20
CA VAL A 135 -3.03 -0.94 7.58
C VAL A 135 -2.41 0.09 8.50
N VAL A 136 -2.56 1.37 8.18
CA VAL A 136 -2.05 2.45 9.03
C VAL A 136 -3.03 2.67 10.18
N ILE A 137 -2.52 2.56 11.41
CA ILE A 137 -3.29 2.79 12.64
C ILE A 137 -2.90 4.11 13.33
N GLY A 138 -1.72 4.65 12.97
CA GLY A 138 -1.29 5.97 13.37
C GLY A 138 -0.29 6.55 12.36
N LEU A 139 -0.30 7.86 12.22
CA LEU A 139 0.55 8.61 11.30
C LEU A 139 1.01 9.91 11.97
N ASN A 140 2.33 10.12 12.03
CA ASN A 140 2.97 11.33 12.55
C ASN A 140 2.49 11.74 13.95
N GLY A 141 2.20 10.76 14.82
CA GLY A 141 1.69 10.99 16.18
C GLY A 141 0.17 11.10 16.29
N HIS A 142 -0.57 11.16 15.16
CA HIS A 142 -2.02 11.03 15.15
C HIS A 142 -2.41 9.56 15.13
N ARG A 143 -3.36 9.15 15.98
CA ARG A 143 -3.80 7.76 16.12
C ARG A 143 -5.30 7.64 15.90
N LEU A 144 -5.76 6.43 15.61
CA LEU A 144 -7.19 6.10 15.52
C LEU A 144 -8.01 6.61 16.71
N THR A 145 -7.45 6.56 17.92
CA THR A 145 -8.15 6.78 19.20
C THR A 145 -7.92 8.16 19.84
N GLN A 146 -7.20 9.10 19.19
CA GLN A 146 -6.84 10.41 19.77
C GLN A 146 -7.20 11.59 18.88
#